data_AF-A0A9D8YZM8-F1
#
_entry.id   AF-A0A9D8YZM8-F1
#
_cell.length_a   1.000
_cell.length_b   1.000
_cell.length_c   1.000
_cell.angle_alpha   90.00
_cell.angle_beta   90.00
_cell.angle_gamma   90.00
#
_symmetry.space_group_name_H-M   'P 1'
#
loop_
_entity.id
_entity.type
_entity.pdbx_description
1 polymer ?
#
loop_
_entity_poly.entity_id
_entity_poly.type
_entity_poly.pdbx_seq_one_letter_code
_entity_poly.pdbx_strand_id
1 'polypeptide(L)'
;MADAFAHKHGYLPIGFNWELLDAHGDADSPRSALGEITKAIANDISNPSKEWLGSTAASRCARDFLVAFDSSSLTVVSNRYDGLWNPISNASVEWGFVCFDDKHIALLLIAEQR
;
A
#
# COMPACT_ATOMS: atom_id res chain seq x y z
N MET A 1 0.66 -10.63 -10.85
CA MET A 1 2.03 -10.07 -10.67
C MET A 1 2.32 -9.84 -9.19
N ALA A 2 1.48 -9.09 -8.47
CA ALA A 2 1.62 -8.84 -7.03
C ALA A 2 1.79 -10.11 -6.19
N ASP A 3 0.91 -11.11 -6.35
CA ASP A 3 1.02 -12.41 -5.67
C ASP A 3 2.37 -13.11 -5.86
N ALA A 4 2.84 -13.21 -7.11
CA ALA A 4 4.09 -13.86 -7.42
C ALA A 4 5.28 -13.11 -6.79
N PHE A 5 5.21 -11.77 -6.75
CA PHE A 5 6.22 -10.95 -6.12
C PHE A 5 6.22 -11.09 -4.60
N ALA A 6 5.05 -11.06 -3.97
CA ALA A 6 4.89 -11.28 -2.53
C ALA A 6 5.41 -12.67 -2.13
N HIS A 7 5.01 -13.70 -2.86
CA HIS A 7 5.45 -15.08 -2.63
C HIS A 7 6.96 -15.25 -2.76
N LYS A 8 7.57 -14.64 -3.80
CA LYS A 8 9.03 -14.64 -3.99
C LYS A 8 9.79 -14.03 -2.79
N HIS A 9 9.17 -13.10 -2.06
CA HIS A 9 9.75 -12.47 -0.87
C HIS A 9 9.32 -13.12 0.46
N GLY A 10 8.67 -14.30 0.41
CA GLY A 10 8.30 -15.07 1.60
C GLY A 10 6.95 -14.71 2.21
N TYR A 11 6.12 -13.92 1.52
CA TYR A 11 4.77 -13.59 1.96
C TYR A 11 3.72 -14.53 1.35
N LEU A 12 2.52 -14.56 1.93
CA LEU A 12 1.41 -15.37 1.46
C LEU A 12 0.75 -14.72 0.23
N PRO A 13 0.48 -15.48 -0.84
CA PRO A 13 -0.34 -14.99 -1.96
C PRO A 13 -1.81 -14.89 -1.53
N ILE A 14 -2.52 -13.90 -2.04
CA ILE A 14 -3.93 -13.62 -1.69
C ILE A 14 -4.86 -13.62 -2.90
N GLY A 15 -4.35 -13.96 -4.08
CA GLY A 15 -5.12 -14.14 -5.29
C GLY A 15 -5.81 -12.86 -5.75
N PHE A 16 -7.09 -12.97 -6.02
CA PHE A 16 -7.91 -11.86 -6.54
C PHE A 16 -8.29 -10.81 -5.48
N ASN A 17 -7.80 -10.95 -4.25
CA ASN A 17 -8.12 -10.02 -3.15
C ASN A 17 -7.32 -8.71 -3.20
N TRP A 18 -6.31 -8.62 -4.06
CA TRP A 18 -5.63 -7.35 -4.35
C TRP A 18 -6.60 -6.33 -4.96
N GLU A 19 -6.83 -5.23 -4.26
CA GLU A 19 -7.66 -4.12 -4.75
C GLU A 19 -6.83 -3.18 -5.62
N LEU A 20 -7.29 -2.91 -6.85
CA LEU A 20 -6.67 -1.91 -7.72
C LEU A 20 -6.97 -0.48 -7.23
N LEU A 21 -5.92 0.30 -7.03
CA LEU A 21 -5.99 1.72 -6.69
C LEU A 21 -5.80 2.60 -7.92
N ASP A 22 -6.33 3.81 -7.87
CA ASP A 22 -6.07 4.85 -8.86
C ASP A 22 -4.68 5.46 -8.63
N ALA A 23 -3.75 5.14 -9.53
CA ALA A 23 -2.37 5.61 -9.47
C ALA A 23 -2.21 7.12 -9.71
N HIS A 24 -3.23 7.78 -10.29
CA HIS A 24 -3.17 9.19 -10.70
C HIS A 24 -4.20 10.08 -10.00
N GLY A 25 -5.08 9.49 -9.20
CA GLY A 25 -6.08 10.23 -8.44
C GLY A 25 -5.46 11.14 -7.38
N ASP A 26 -6.04 12.31 -7.20
CA ASP A 26 -5.71 13.22 -6.10
C ASP A 26 -5.93 12.54 -4.74
N ALA A 27 -5.30 13.06 -3.68
CA ALA A 27 -5.29 12.39 -2.36
C ALA A 27 -6.70 12.08 -1.79
N ASP A 28 -7.70 12.91 -2.14
CA ASP A 28 -9.08 12.75 -1.68
C ASP A 28 -9.97 11.97 -2.67
N SER A 29 -9.43 11.58 -3.83
CA SER A 29 -10.16 10.81 -4.82
C SER A 29 -10.43 9.38 -4.33
N PRO A 30 -11.59 8.79 -4.68
CA PRO A 30 -11.90 7.41 -4.33
C PRO A 30 -10.79 6.44 -4.79
N ARG A 31 -10.28 5.63 -3.85
CA ARG A 31 -9.21 4.64 -4.10
C ARG A 31 -7.91 5.27 -4.63
N SER A 32 -7.63 6.54 -4.34
CA SER A 32 -6.34 7.15 -4.69
C SER A 32 -5.17 6.40 -4.03
N ALA A 33 -4.20 5.96 -4.83
CA ALA A 33 -2.96 5.37 -4.32
C ALA A 33 -2.23 6.35 -3.38
N LEU A 34 -2.17 7.63 -3.75
CA LEU A 34 -1.59 8.67 -2.91
C LEU A 34 -2.34 8.81 -1.58
N GLY A 35 -3.67 8.87 -1.63
CA GLY A 35 -4.52 9.00 -0.45
C GLY A 35 -4.39 7.81 0.50
N GLU A 36 -4.45 6.59 -0.03
CA GLU A 36 -4.41 5.36 0.77
C GLU A 36 -3.03 5.10 1.39
N ILE A 37 -1.95 5.29 0.63
CA ILE A 37 -0.58 5.17 1.18
C ILE A 37 -0.33 6.27 2.22
N THR A 38 -0.84 7.49 2.00
CA THR A 38 -0.77 8.57 3.00
C THR A 38 -1.45 8.17 4.31
N LYS A 39 -2.69 7.65 4.24
CA LYS A 39 -3.43 7.19 5.43
C LYS A 39 -2.67 6.11 6.18
N ALA A 40 -2.07 5.16 5.46
CA ALA A 40 -1.33 4.04 6.02
C ALA A 40 -0.11 4.45 6.84
N ILE A 41 0.56 5.53 6.42
CA ILE A 41 1.80 6.01 7.03
C ILE A 41 1.51 7.12 8.07
N ALA A 42 0.40 7.84 7.94
CA ALA A 42 0.06 8.96 8.79
C ALA A 42 -0.25 8.55 10.23
N ASN A 43 -0.97 7.44 10.43
CA ASN A 43 -1.50 7.02 11.72
C ASN A 43 -1.31 5.52 11.96
N ASP A 44 -1.46 5.14 13.22
CA ASP A 44 -1.54 3.75 13.64
C ASP A 44 -2.73 3.04 13.00
N ILE A 45 -2.49 1.95 12.26
CA ILE A 45 -3.54 1.20 11.55
C ILE A 45 -4.58 0.66 12.54
N SER A 46 -4.13 0.22 13.73
CA SER A 46 -4.99 -0.33 14.79
C SER A 46 -5.72 0.75 15.58
N ASN A 47 -5.17 1.96 15.63
CA ASN A 47 -5.74 3.11 16.32
C ASN A 47 -5.54 4.40 15.52
N PRO A 48 -6.41 4.71 14.54
CA PRO A 48 -6.24 5.87 13.66
C PRO A 48 -6.22 7.23 14.35
N SER A 49 -6.60 7.32 15.64
CA SER A 49 -6.47 8.54 16.44
C SER A 49 -5.05 8.78 16.97
N LYS A 50 -4.16 7.78 16.87
CA LYS A 50 -2.76 7.88 17.25
C LYS A 50 -1.91 8.18 16.02
N GLU A 51 -1.40 9.40 15.97
CA GLU A 51 -0.53 9.86 14.89
C GLU A 51 0.83 9.14 14.91
N TRP A 52 1.35 8.79 13.73
CA TRP A 52 2.72 8.33 13.51
C TRP A 52 3.57 9.43 12.88
N LEU A 53 3.49 9.60 11.55
CA LEU A 53 4.15 10.70 10.85
C LEU A 53 3.27 11.95 10.73
N GLY A 54 1.95 11.79 10.87
CA GLY A 54 0.99 12.85 10.56
C GLY A 54 0.82 13.06 9.06
N SER A 55 -0.31 13.67 8.69
CA SER A 55 -0.78 13.75 7.30
C SER A 55 0.21 14.44 6.36
N THR A 56 0.84 15.54 6.79
CA THR A 56 1.76 16.31 5.93
C THR A 56 3.03 15.52 5.58
N ALA A 57 3.66 14.89 6.57
CA ALA A 57 4.88 14.12 6.31
C ALA A 57 4.56 12.82 5.56
N ALA A 58 3.48 12.13 5.94
CA ALA A 58 3.03 10.93 5.24
C ALA A 58 2.69 11.20 3.77
N SER A 59 2.06 12.32 3.44
CA SER A 59 1.75 12.69 2.04
C SER A 59 3.01 12.93 1.21
N ARG A 60 4.08 13.46 1.82
CA ARG A 60 5.38 13.61 1.15
C ARG A 60 6.00 12.24 0.90
N CYS A 61 6.05 11.37 1.92
CA CYS A 61 6.57 10.01 1.77
C CYS A 61 5.82 9.21 0.70
N ALA A 62 4.49 9.28 0.69
CA ALA A 62 3.67 8.60 -0.32
C ALA A 62 3.96 9.12 -1.73
N ARG A 63 4.11 10.45 -1.90
CA ARG A 63 4.50 11.05 -3.18
C ARG A 63 5.89 10.59 -3.62
N ASP A 64 6.87 10.70 -2.74
CA ASP A 64 8.26 10.35 -3.02
C ASP A 64 8.40 8.86 -3.39
N PHE A 65 7.58 7.99 -2.77
CA PHE A 65 7.53 6.58 -3.12
C PHE A 65 6.92 6.35 -4.51
N LEU A 66 5.80 7.00 -4.85
CA LEU A 66 5.12 6.80 -6.13
C LEU A 66 5.92 7.38 -7.32
N VAL A 67 6.67 8.47 -7.14
CA VAL A 67 7.52 9.04 -8.21
C VAL A 67 8.76 8.18 -8.53
N ALA A 68 9.04 7.14 -7.74
CA ALA A 68 10.08 6.17 -8.07
C ALA A 68 9.72 5.28 -9.27
N PHE A 69 8.46 5.28 -9.68
CA PHE A 69 7.93 4.47 -10.79
C PHE A 69 7.63 5.33 -12.02
N ASP A 70 7.62 4.70 -13.19
CA ASP A 70 7.15 5.31 -14.43
C ASP A 70 5.64 5.53 -14.36
N SER A 71 5.24 6.81 -14.31
CA SER A 71 3.83 7.18 -14.17
C SER A 71 2.97 6.71 -15.34
N SER A 72 3.53 6.46 -16.53
CA SER A 72 2.72 6.05 -17.69
C SER A 72 2.26 4.59 -17.64
N SER A 73 2.94 3.74 -16.85
CA SER A 73 2.66 2.30 -16.71
C SER A 73 2.42 1.87 -15.25
N LEU A 74 2.41 2.82 -14.31
CA LEU A 74 2.26 2.55 -12.88
C LEU A 74 0.92 1.88 -12.57
N THR A 75 1.00 0.69 -12.00
CA THR A 75 -0.11 -0.02 -11.37
C THR A 75 0.13 -0.12 -9.87
N VAL A 76 -0.90 0.21 -9.09
CA VAL A 76 -0.87 0.09 -7.63
C VAL A 76 -2.01 -0.79 -7.18
N VAL A 77 -1.69 -1.86 -6.45
CA VAL A 77 -2.69 -2.69 -5.79
C VAL A 77 -2.48 -2.71 -4.28
N SER A 78 -3.56 -2.83 -3.53
CA SER A 78 -3.53 -2.85 -2.07
C SER A 78 -4.24 -4.05 -1.46
N ASN A 79 -3.80 -4.39 -0.25
CA ASN A 79 -4.47 -5.29 0.67
C ASN A 79 -4.58 -4.54 2.01
N ARG A 80 -5.78 -4.05 2.32
CA ARG A 80 -6.05 -3.11 3.43
C ARG A 80 -7.31 -3.54 4.19
N TYR A 81 -7.52 -3.02 5.40
CA TYR A 81 -8.63 -3.36 6.32
C TYR A 81 -10.02 -2.88 5.84
N ASP A 82 -10.42 -3.28 4.63
CA ASP A 82 -11.77 -3.15 4.11
C ASP A 82 -12.01 -4.28 3.08
N GLY A 83 -13.27 -4.69 2.89
CA GLY A 83 -13.65 -5.68 1.89
C GLY A 83 -12.98 -7.06 2.03
N LEU A 84 -12.06 -7.38 1.12
CA LEU A 84 -11.44 -8.70 0.91
C LEU A 84 -10.08 -8.87 1.63
N TRP A 85 -9.82 -8.10 2.69
CA TRP A 85 -8.56 -8.16 3.42
C TRP A 85 -8.16 -9.60 3.79
N ASN A 86 -6.94 -9.97 3.42
CA ASN A 86 -6.36 -11.27 3.75
C ASN A 86 -4.87 -11.08 4.01
N PRO A 87 -4.35 -11.27 5.23
CA PRO A 87 -2.97 -10.94 5.55
C PRO A 87 -1.98 -11.76 4.72
N ILE A 88 -0.95 -11.09 4.20
CA ILE A 88 0.18 -11.66 3.48
C ILE A 88 1.33 -12.02 4.43
N SER A 89 1.34 -11.52 5.67
CA SER A 89 2.33 -11.88 6.70
C SER A 89 1.68 -12.53 7.93
N ASN A 90 2.49 -12.71 8.99
CA ASN A 90 2.04 -13.23 10.29
C ASN A 90 1.63 -12.11 11.28
N ALA A 91 1.57 -10.86 10.83
CA ALA A 91 1.12 -9.73 11.62
C ALA A 91 -0.40 -9.75 11.77
N SER A 92 -0.89 -9.41 12.97
CA SER A 92 -2.32 -9.33 13.24
C SER A 92 -2.97 -8.15 12.53
N VAL A 93 -2.18 -7.09 12.31
CA VAL A 93 -2.55 -5.81 11.71
C VAL A 93 -1.52 -5.45 10.67
N GLU A 94 -1.95 -5.39 9.41
CA GLU A 94 -1.10 -4.99 8.30
C GLU A 94 -1.89 -4.39 7.13
N TRP A 95 -1.26 -3.42 6.46
CA TRP A 95 -1.61 -3.00 5.10
C TRP A 95 -0.43 -3.25 4.16
N GLY A 96 -0.73 -3.82 3.00
CA GLY A 96 0.25 -4.07 1.94
C GLY A 96 -0.10 -3.31 0.67
N PHE A 97 0.90 -2.70 0.05
CA PHE A 97 0.77 -2.04 -1.25
C PHE A 97 1.84 -2.60 -2.19
N VAL A 98 1.42 -3.14 -3.34
CA VAL A 98 2.34 -3.51 -4.41
C VAL A 98 2.22 -2.50 -5.53
N CYS A 99 3.33 -1.80 -5.77
CA CYS A 99 3.46 -0.84 -6.87
C CYS A 99 4.40 -1.44 -7.91
N PHE A 100 4.02 -1.36 -9.18
CA PHE A 100 4.85 -1.83 -10.28
C PHE A 100 4.63 -1.04 -11.56
N ASP A 101 5.70 -0.93 -12.33
CA ASP A 101 5.73 -0.40 -13.70
C ASP A 101 6.45 -1.43 -14.60
N ASP A 102 6.80 -1.04 -15.83
CA ASP A 102 7.49 -1.94 -16.78
C ASP A 102 8.92 -2.36 -16.35
N LYS A 103 9.52 -1.70 -15.36
CA LYS A 103 10.93 -1.84 -14.94
C LYS A 103 11.09 -2.22 -13.46
N HIS A 104 10.18 -1.79 -12.60
CA HIS A 104 10.28 -1.87 -11.15
C HIS A 104 9.03 -2.49 -10.56
N ILE A 105 9.23 -3.19 -9.44
CA ILE A 105 8.14 -3.67 -8.58
C ILE A 105 8.63 -3.61 -7.14
N ALA A 106 7.78 -3.09 -6.25
CA ALA A 106 8.04 -3.05 -4.83
C ALA A 106 6.79 -3.36 -4.01
N LEU A 107 7.02 -3.91 -2.82
CA LEU A 107 6.02 -4.11 -1.79
C LEU A 107 6.33 -3.14 -0.64
N LEU A 108 5.39 -2.24 -0.37
CA LEU A 108 5.34 -1.48 0.88
C LEU A 108 4.41 -2.22 1.85
N LEU A 109 5.00 -2.83 2.87
CA LEU A 109 4.27 -3.53 3.93
C LEU A 109 4.40 -2.74 5.23
N ILE A 110 3.26 -2.31 5.77
CA ILE A 110 3.15 -1.62 7.05
C ILE A 110 2.44 -2.58 8.00
N ALA A 111 3.16 -3.09 8.98
CA ALA A 111 2.70 -4.16 9.86
C ALA A 111 3.15 -3.90 11.29
N GLU A 112 2.33 -4.29 12.27
CA GLU A 112 2.74 -4.30 13.67
C GLU A 112 3.95 -5.23 13.87
N GLN A 113 4.95 -4.76 14.60
CA GLN A 113 6.06 -5.61 15.04
C GLN A 113 5.63 -6.46 16.24
N ARG A 114 6.10 -7.71 16.26
CA ARG A 114 5.93 -8.63 17.39
C ARG A 114 6.84 -8.28 18.56
#